data_AF-A0A256ZVY7-F1
#
_entry.id   AF-A0A256ZVY7-F1
#
_cell.length_a   1.000
_cell.length_b   1.000
_cell.length_c   1.000
_cell.angle_alpha   90.00
_cell.angle_beta   90.00
_cell.angle_gamma   90.00
#
_symmetry.space_group_name_H-M   'P 1'
#
loop_
_entity.id
_entity.type
_entity.pdbx_description
1 polymer ?
#
loop_
_entity_poly.entity_id
_entity_poly.type
_entity_poly.pdbx_seq_one_letter_code
_entity_poly.pdbx_strand_id
1 'polypeptide(L)' 'MDKRKPFISIIIPTLNEEGYIENCLKSIKRQSYKNYEIIVTDAKSKDKTVKIAKKYADKVIVCKRAHI' A
#
# COMPACT_ATOMS: atom_id res chain seq x y z
N MET A 1 -17.07 -21.85 -10.59
CA MET A 1 -16.15 -20.81 -10.10
C MET A 1 -16.09 -19.69 -11.12
N ASP A 2 -16.41 -18.47 -10.72
CA ASP A 2 -16.62 -17.32 -11.61
C ASP A 2 -15.31 -16.88 -12.28
N LYS A 3 -15.18 -17.14 -13.58
CA LYS A 3 -14.01 -16.84 -14.42
C LYS A 3 -13.80 -15.34 -14.69
N ARG A 4 -14.47 -14.41 -13.98
CA ARG A 4 -14.54 -12.98 -14.35
C ARG A 4 -14.10 -11.98 -13.28
N LYS A 5 -13.41 -12.39 -12.22
CA LYS A 5 -12.88 -11.43 -11.22
C LYS A 5 -11.41 -11.07 -11.53
N PRO A 6 -11.14 -9.90 -12.14
CA PRO A 6 -9.77 -9.53 -12.53
C PRO A 6 -8.87 -9.40 -11.31
N PHE A 7 -7.66 -9.94 -11.36
CA PHE A 7 -6.70 -9.63 -10.29
C PHE A 7 -6.31 -8.15 -10.36
N ILE A 8 -6.38 -7.44 -9.23
CA ILE A 8 -6.09 -6.00 -9.16
C ILE A 8 -4.84 -5.77 -8.32
N SER A 9 -3.87 -5.03 -8.85
CA SER A 9 -2.76 -4.50 -8.05
C SER A 9 -3.07 -3.05 -7.66
N ILE A 10 -3.18 -2.79 -6.35
CA ILE A 10 -3.44 -1.45 -5.81
C ILE A 10 -2.10 -0.86 -5.38
N ILE A 11 -1.63 0.14 -6.12
CA ILE A 11 -0.35 0.83 -5.85
C ILE A 11 -0.65 2.14 -5.12
N ILE A 12 -0.07 2.30 -3.92
CA ILE A 12 -0.27 3.46 -3.05
C ILE A 12 1.07 4.16 -2.85
N PRO A 13 1.33 5.28 -3.56
CA PRO A 13 2.49 6.11 -3.31
C PRO A 13 2.32 6.91 -2.01
N THR A 14 3.38 6.98 -1.19
CA THR A 14 3.36 7.66 0.10
C THR A 14 4.60 8.52 0.35
N LEU A 15 4.40 9.64 1.06
CA LEU A 15 5.45 10.46 1.67
C LEU A 15 4.91 11.18 2.91
N ASN A 16 5.36 10.77 4.09
CA ASN A 16 4.93 11.30 5.39
C ASN A 16 3.40 11.28 5.61
N GLU A 17 2.78 10.14 5.35
CA GLU A 17 1.34 9.88 5.42
C GLU A 17 0.89 9.20 6.72
N GLU A 18 1.64 9.30 7.83
CA GLU A 18 1.33 8.54 9.05
C GLU A 18 -0.08 8.79 9.60
N GLY A 19 -0.65 9.97 9.36
CA GLY A 19 -2.00 10.34 9.78
C GLY A 19 -3.13 9.66 8.99
N TYR A 20 -2.86 9.20 7.76
CA TYR A 20 -3.90 8.73 6.84
C TYR A 20 -3.70 7.30 6.37
N ILE A 21 -2.45 6.84 6.25
CA ILE A 21 -2.12 5.58 5.61
C ILE A 21 -2.78 4.37 6.30
N GLU A 22 -2.94 4.40 7.63
CA GLU A 22 -3.63 3.33 8.36
C GLU A 22 -5.12 3.22 7.96
N ASN A 23 -5.81 4.36 7.91
CA ASN A 23 -7.24 4.41 7.59
C ASN A 23 -7.49 4.02 6.13
N CYS A 24 -6.61 4.46 5.23
CA CYS A 24 -6.62 4.06 3.81
C CYS A 24 -6.51 2.53 3.66
N LEU A 25 -5.48 1.93 4.25
CA LEU A 25 -5.23 0.48 4.15
C LEU A 25 -6.33 -0.35 4.81
N LYS A 26 -6.84 0.06 5.97
CA LYS A 26 -8.01 -0.57 6.61
C LYS A 26 -9.24 -0.48 5.71
N SER A 27 -9.46 0.64 5.03
CA SER A 27 -10.59 0.81 4.11
C SER A 27 -10.55 -0.16 2.93
N ILE A 28 -9.37 -0.37 2.36
CA ILE A 28 -9.15 -1.34 1.27
C ILE A 28 -9.37 -2.78 1.79
N LYS A 29 -8.80 -3.14 2.95
CA LYS A 29 -8.96 -4.48 3.54
C LYS A 29 -10.41 -4.80 3.90
N ARG A 30 -11.27 -3.80 4.19
CA ARG A 30 -12.71 -4.00 4.44
C ARG A 30 -13.56 -4.25 3.17
N GLN A 31 -13.03 -4.03 1.97
CA GLN A 31 -13.79 -4.22 0.73
C GLN A 31 -14.30 -5.67 0.59
N SER A 32 -15.48 -5.85 -0.01
CA SER A 32 -16.06 -7.17 -0.30
C SER A 32 -15.31 -7.92 -1.40
N TYR A 33 -14.69 -7.19 -2.33
CA TYR A 33 -13.76 -7.74 -3.31
C TYR A 33 -12.45 -8.16 -2.63
N LYS A 34 -11.90 -9.35 -2.93
CA LYS A 34 -10.69 -9.88 -2.27
C LYS A 34 -9.58 -10.34 -3.23
N ASN A 35 -9.80 -10.25 -4.55
CA ASN A 35 -8.82 -10.71 -5.54
C ASN A 35 -7.85 -9.56 -5.92
N TYR A 36 -7.05 -9.12 -4.95
CA TYR A 36 -6.10 -8.02 -5.14
C TYR A 36 -4.83 -8.19 -4.30
N GLU A 37 -3.79 -7.42 -4.65
CA GLU A 37 -2.64 -7.12 -3.78
C GLU A 37 -2.55 -5.61 -3.49
N ILE A 38 -1.96 -5.26 -2.36
CA ILE A 38 -1.65 -3.88 -1.96
C ILE A 38 -0.14 -3.70 -1.96
N ILE A 39 0.33 -2.78 -2.80
CA ILE A 39 1.73 -2.39 -2.91
C ILE A 39 1.85 -0.94 -2.45
N VAL A 40 2.59 -0.69 -1.39
CA VAL A 40 2.92 0.67 -0.94
C VAL A 40 4.29 1.05 -1.47
N THR A 41 4.39 2.17 -2.18
CA THR A 41 5.67 2.73 -2.63
C THR A 41 5.99 3.99 -1.84
N ASP A 42 7.05 3.99 -1.06
CA ASP A 42 7.38 5.08 -0.14
C ASP A 42 8.57 5.91 -0.62
N ALA A 43 8.42 7.23 -0.62
CA ALA A 43 9.45 8.18 -1.05
C ALA A 43 10.40 8.62 0.08
N LYS A 44 10.74 7.70 1.01
CA LYS A 44 11.58 7.94 2.20
C LYS A 44 10.91 8.83 3.23
N SER A 45 9.71 8.44 3.64
CA SER A 45 9.03 9.05 4.78
C SER A 45 9.92 9.02 6.02
N LYS A 46 9.93 10.12 6.76
CA LYS A 46 10.67 10.27 8.03
C LYS A 46 9.82 9.98 9.26
N ASP A 47 8.53 9.74 9.04
CA ASP A 47 7.52 9.48 10.05
C ASP A 47 7.21 7.97 10.14
N LYS A 48 6.09 7.60 10.77
CA LYS A 48 5.70 6.19 10.94
C LYS A 48 5.05 5.57 9.70
N THR A 49 4.96 6.24 8.55
CA THR A 49 4.27 5.77 7.34
C THR A 49 4.66 4.35 6.96
N VAL A 50 5.97 4.08 6.79
CA VAL A 50 6.48 2.76 6.39
C VAL A 50 6.17 1.71 7.45
N LYS A 51 6.29 2.06 8.74
CA LYS A 51 5.99 1.14 9.86
C LYS A 51 4.52 0.75 9.87
N ILE A 52 3.63 1.70 9.60
CA ILE A 52 2.18 1.46 9.52
C ILE A 52 1.85 0.63 8.27
N ALA A 53 2.39 1.01 7.11
CA ALA A 53 2.17 0.31 5.84
C ALA A 53 2.52 -1.18 5.91
N LYS A 54 3.65 -1.52 6.53
CA LYS A 54 4.12 -2.91 6.71
C LYS A 54 3.15 -3.81 7.49
N LYS A 55 2.21 -3.25 8.26
CA LYS A 55 1.21 -4.04 9.00
C LYS A 55 0.06 -4.51 8.11
N TYR A 56 -0.21 -3.83 7.00
CA TYR A 56 -1.44 -4.03 6.21
C TYR A 56 -1.20 -4.31 4.72
N ALA A 57 -0.10 -3.80 4.15
CA ALA A 57 0.23 -3.99 2.74
C ALA A 57 0.91 -5.34 2.49
N ASP A 58 0.75 -5.88 1.30
CA ASP A 58 1.37 -7.15 0.89
C ASP A 58 2.84 -6.91 0.48
N LYS A 59 3.14 -5.73 -0.08
CA LYS A 59 4.50 -5.28 -0.39
C LYS A 59 4.69 -3.81 0.01
N VAL A 60 5.87 -3.49 0.54
CA VAL A 60 6.30 -2.11 0.81
C VAL A 60 7.66 -1.89 0.15
N ILE A 61 7.71 -0.98 -0.83
CA ILE A 61 8.91 -0.66 -1.60
C ILE A 61 9.32 0.77 -1.24
N VAL A 62 10.47 0.93 -0.59
CA VAL A 62 11.02 2.26 -0.30
C VAL A 62 11.96 2.65 -1.44
N CYS A 63 11.72 3.79 -2.08
CA CYS A 63 12.55 4.28 -3.16
C CYS A 63 14.01 4.43 -2.71
N LYS A 64 14.92 3.74 -3.40
CA LYS A 64 16.36 3.99 -3.28
C LYS A 64 16.67 5.28 -4.03
N ARG A 65 17.69 6.02 -3.59
CA ARG A 65 18.11 7.27 -4.25
C ARG A 65 18.33 6.97 -5.74
N ALA A 66 17.74 7.75 -6.64
CA ALA A 66 18.24 7.83 -8.00
C ALA A 66 19.66 8.40 -7.88
N HIS A 67 20.67 7.62 -8.29
CA HIS A 67 21.99 8.17 -8.52
C HIS A 67 21.85 9.04 -9.77
N ILE A 68 21.81 10.36 -9.57
CA ILE A 68 22.14 11.37 -10.57
C ILE A 68 23.53 11.85 -10.19
#